data_AF-A0A526RSS1-F1
#
_entry.id   AF-A0A526RSS1-F1
#
_cell.length_a   1.000
_cell.length_b   1.000
_cell.length_c   1.000
_cell.angle_alpha   90.00
_cell.angle_beta   90.00
_cell.angle_gamma   90.00
#
_symmetry.space_group_name_H-M   'P 1'
#
loop_
_entity.id
_entity.type
_entity.pdbx_description
1 polymer ?
#
loop_
_entity_poly.entity_id
_entity_poly.type
_entity_poly.pdbx_seq_one_letter_code
_entity_poly.pdbx_strand_id
1 'polypeptide(L)'
;MLKSDRNRGLAQYYALAGSVKNAMSRLGYIELWSLVKTLAGKHRTSVSKVLDQISKPEGEWTVTSYSSDGCPKSVRVWKMKHLQRPDPKSDRVDCPVVFQFHWARTDMIDRLAASQCAACGKRIALSKSTTSGN
;
A
#
# COMPACT_ATOMS: atom_id res chain seq x y z
N MET A 1 6.80 12.26 0.79
CA MET A 1 6.29 10.88 0.90
C MET A 1 7.34 10.05 1.65
N LEU A 2 7.13 9.81 2.94
CA LEU A 2 8.08 9.07 3.78
C LEU A 2 7.94 7.57 3.48
N LYS A 3 9.07 6.87 3.36
CA LYS A 3 9.13 5.47 2.91
C LYS A 3 8.59 4.46 3.94
N SER A 4 8.19 4.90 5.14
CA SER A 4 7.77 4.05 6.26
C SER A 4 6.40 3.38 6.09
N ASP A 5 5.62 3.74 5.07
CA ASP A 5 4.26 3.22 4.89
C ASP A 5 4.22 1.79 4.32
N ARG A 6 5.34 1.26 3.84
CA ARG A 6 5.41 -0.06 3.20
C ARG A 6 5.11 -1.19 4.18
N ASN A 7 5.77 -1.22 5.34
CA ASN A 7 5.47 -2.26 6.34
C ASN A 7 4.07 -2.16 6.92
N ARG A 8 3.49 -0.96 6.99
CA ARG A 8 2.09 -0.80 7.42
C ARG A 8 1.15 -1.58 6.52
N GLY A 9 1.31 -1.49 5.21
CA GLY A 9 0.51 -2.24 4.24
C GLY A 9 0.71 -3.75 4.35
N LEU A 10 1.96 -4.19 4.46
CA LEU A 10 2.29 -5.62 4.63
C LEU A 10 1.73 -6.19 5.95
N ALA A 11 1.81 -5.43 7.04
CA ALA A 11 1.30 -5.85 8.34
C ALA A 11 -0.23 -5.95 8.35
N GLN A 12 -0.90 -5.03 7.65
CA GLN A 12 -2.36 -5.08 7.50
C GLN A 12 -2.78 -6.30 6.66
N TYR A 13 -2.06 -6.58 5.57
CA TYR A 13 -2.35 -7.73 4.71
C TYR A 13 -2.26 -9.04 5.47
N TYR A 14 -1.23 -9.21 6.31
CA TYR A 14 -1.07 -10.43 7.10
C TYR A 14 -1.79 -10.38 8.46
N ALA A 15 -2.55 -9.35 8.81
CA ALA A 15 -3.04 -9.11 10.18
C ALA A 15 -3.81 -10.30 10.81
N LEU A 16 -4.43 -11.16 9.99
CA LEU A 16 -5.13 -12.38 10.38
C LEU A 16 -4.19 -13.51 10.83
N ALA A 17 -2.96 -13.57 10.33
CA ALA A 17 -2.02 -14.63 10.68
C ALA A 17 -1.56 -14.52 12.14
N GLY A 18 -1.51 -15.67 12.84
CA GLY A 18 -1.18 -15.74 14.26
C GLY A 18 0.25 -15.28 14.61
N SER A 19 1.20 -15.46 13.69
CA SER A 19 2.63 -15.22 13.91
C SER A 19 3.16 -13.87 13.39
N VAL A 20 2.28 -12.99 12.88
CA VAL A 20 2.70 -11.72 12.25
C VAL A 20 3.61 -10.88 13.12
N LYS A 21 3.27 -10.71 14.42
CA LYS A 21 4.06 -9.86 15.31
C LYS A 21 5.52 -10.33 15.40
N ASN A 22 5.73 -11.65 15.45
CA ASN A 22 7.07 -12.23 15.55
C ASN A 22 7.82 -12.11 14.22
N ALA A 23 7.19 -12.52 13.12
CA ALA A 23 7.80 -12.49 11.79
C ALA A 23 8.16 -11.07 11.33
N MET A 24 7.32 -10.09 11.64
CA MET A 24 7.49 -8.70 11.20
C MET A 24 8.27 -7.82 12.18
N SER A 25 8.54 -8.27 13.41
CA SER A 25 9.38 -7.52 14.35
C SER A 25 10.76 -7.17 13.77
N ARG A 26 11.39 -8.15 13.11
CA ARG A 26 12.69 -8.01 12.42
C ARG A 26 12.61 -7.03 11.25
N LEU A 27 11.51 -7.06 10.51
CA LEU A 27 11.25 -6.15 9.39
C LEU A 27 11.12 -4.70 9.86
N GLY A 28 10.43 -4.48 10.98
CA GLY A 28 10.30 -3.16 11.61
C GLY A 28 11.65 -2.58 12.04
N TYR A 29 12.54 -3.42 12.57
CA TYR A 29 13.92 -3.02 12.87
C TYR A 29 14.67 -2.57 11.61
N ILE A 30 14.66 -3.38 10.55
CA ILE A 30 15.35 -3.06 9.29
C ILE A 30 14.84 -1.74 8.69
N GLU A 31 13.52 -1.53 8.69
CA GLU A 31 12.94 -0.28 8.19
C GLU A 31 13.38 0.94 9.01
N LEU A 32 13.36 0.85 10.34
CA LEU A 32 13.80 1.95 11.20
C LEU A 32 15.25 2.33 10.90
N TRP A 33 16.15 1.34 10.79
CA TRP A 33 17.55 1.61 10.49
C TRP A 33 17.76 2.19 9.10
N SER A 34 16.98 1.73 8.11
CA SER A 34 17.02 2.32 6.77
C SER A 34 16.60 3.79 6.81
N LEU A 35 15.54 4.13 7.55
CA LEU A 35 15.06 5.50 7.72
C LEU A 35 16.10 6.38 8.39
N VAL A 36 16.64 5.95 9.53
CA VAL A 36 17.64 6.72 10.29
C VAL A 36 18.88 6.97 9.44
N LYS A 37 19.38 5.96 8.71
CA LYS A 37 20.52 6.13 7.80
C LYS A 37 20.24 7.14 6.69
N THR A 38 19.05 7.09 6.08
CA THR A 38 18.68 8.06 5.04
C THR A 38 18.58 9.49 5.58
N LEU A 39 18.03 9.66 6.78
CA LEU A 39 17.94 10.97 7.44
C LEU A 39 19.33 11.51 7.80
N ALA A 40 20.20 10.68 8.37
CA ALA A 40 21.58 11.04 8.68
C ALA A 40 22.33 11.51 7.43
N GLY A 41 22.21 10.78 6.32
CA GLY A 41 22.80 11.17 5.03
C GLY A 41 22.21 12.48 4.48
N LYS A 42 20.89 12.65 4.55
CA LYS A 42 20.20 13.87 4.07
C LYS A 42 20.61 15.11 4.84
N HIS A 43 20.73 15.02 6.16
CA HIS A 43 21.04 16.15 7.03
C HIS A 43 22.54 16.28 7.33
N ARG A 44 23.39 15.40 6.77
CA ARG A 44 24.84 15.31 7.07
C ARG A 44 25.12 15.23 8.57
N THR A 45 24.28 14.50 9.30
CA THR A 45 24.38 14.30 10.75
C THR A 45 24.79 12.86 11.06
N SER A 46 25.17 12.61 12.31
CA SER A 46 25.39 11.24 12.80
C SER A 46 24.07 10.52 13.05
N VAL A 47 24.09 9.20 12.88
CA VAL A 47 22.96 8.30 13.15
C VAL A 47 22.44 8.47 14.57
N SER A 48 23.32 8.60 15.57
CA SER A 48 22.93 8.79 16.98
C SER A 48 22.15 10.08 17.18
N LYS A 49 22.61 11.20 16.61
CA LYS A 49 21.88 12.49 16.70
C LYS A 49 20.49 12.40 16.09
N VAL A 50 20.35 11.68 14.98
CA VAL A 50 19.03 11.45 14.36
C VAL A 50 18.15 10.58 15.25
N LEU A 51 18.68 9.53 15.86
CA LEU A 51 17.94 8.68 16.81
C LEU A 51 17.43 9.49 18.00
N ASP A 52 18.28 10.32 18.58
CA ASP A 52 17.91 11.20 19.71
C ASP A 52 16.85 12.21 19.29
N GLN A 53 16.97 12.78 18.08
CA GLN A 53 16.01 13.74 17.53
C GLN A 53 14.62 13.13 17.27
N ILE A 54 14.56 11.89 16.76
CA ILE A 54 13.27 11.25 16.47
C ILE A 54 12.63 10.61 17.69
N SER A 55 13.42 10.30 18.73
CA SER A 55 12.94 9.65 19.95
C SER A 55 12.15 10.61 20.82
N LYS A 56 10.87 10.29 21.05
CA LYS A 56 10.02 11.00 22.00
C LYS A 56 10.02 10.31 23.36
N PRO A 57 9.80 11.06 24.46
CA PRO A 57 9.74 10.51 25.81
C PRO A 57 8.66 9.43 25.98
N GLU A 58 7.61 9.45 25.17
CA GLU A 58 6.53 8.45 25.15
C GLU A 58 6.94 7.10 24.49
N GLY A 59 8.20 6.94 24.09
CA GLY A 59 8.67 5.75 23.38
C GLY A 59 8.13 5.64 21.95
N GLU A 60 7.64 6.73 21.38
CA GLU A 60 7.29 6.87 19.96
C GLU A 60 8.46 7.46 19.17
N TRP A 61 8.55 7.12 17.90
CA TRP A 61 9.47 7.80 16.98
C TRP A 61 8.67 8.73 16.09
N THR A 62 9.06 9.99 16.00
CA THR A 62 8.42 10.98 15.12
C THR A 62 9.47 11.71 14.33
N VAL A 63 9.28 11.79 13.02
CA VAL A 63 10.12 12.58 12.12
C VAL A 63 9.44 13.92 11.90
N THR A 64 10.11 15.00 12.29
CA THR A 64 9.65 16.37 12.01
C THR A 64 10.35 16.91 10.78
N SER A 65 9.56 17.41 9.82
CA SER A 65 10.05 18.07 8.62
C SER A 65 9.46 19.49 8.56
N TYR A 66 10.21 20.45 8.05
CA TYR A 66 9.72 21.81 7.86
C TYR A 66 9.22 21.97 6.42
N SER A 67 7.99 22.48 6.25
CA SER A 67 7.49 22.91 4.93
C SER A 67 8.24 24.16 4.47
N SER A 68 8.16 24.50 3.18
CA SER A 68 8.61 25.80 2.65
C SER A 68 8.03 26.98 3.45
N ASP A 69 6.83 26.78 3.98
CA ASP A 69 6.04 27.79 4.68
C ASP A 69 6.39 27.87 6.18
N GLY A 70 7.47 27.20 6.62
CA GLY A 70 7.92 27.19 8.01
C GLY A 70 7.09 26.33 8.96
N CYS A 71 5.92 25.83 8.53
CA CYS A 71 5.09 24.97 9.36
C CYS A 71 5.75 23.60 9.60
N PRO A 72 5.90 23.16 10.87
CA PRO A 72 6.45 21.85 11.19
C PRO A 72 5.41 20.76 10.87
N LYS A 73 5.76 19.89 9.92
CA LYS A 73 5.02 18.66 9.59
C LYS A 73 5.68 17.51 10.32
N SER A 74 5.04 17.05 11.39
CA SER A 74 5.48 15.88 12.15
C SER A 74 4.77 14.62 11.66
N VAL A 75 5.52 13.55 11.42
CA VAL A 75 5.01 12.26 10.98
C VAL A 75 5.47 11.19 11.94
N ARG A 76 4.51 10.45 12.52
CA ARG A 76 4.80 9.32 13.40
C ARG A 76 5.33 8.14 12.59
N VAL A 77 6.44 7.56 13.03
CA VAL A 77 6.95 6.30 12.46
C VAL A 77 6.06 5.16 12.92
N TRP A 78 5.58 4.36 11.97
CA TRP A 78 4.74 3.22 12.26
C TRP A 78 5.52 2.13 13.03
N LYS A 79 4.85 1.47 13.97
CA LYS A 79 5.39 0.40 14.82
C LYS A 79 4.37 -0.73 14.90
N MET A 80 4.83 -1.95 15.18
CA MET A 80 3.96 -3.13 15.29
C MET A 80 2.85 -2.97 16.34
N LYS A 81 3.05 -2.16 17.38
CA LYS A 81 2.02 -1.87 18.39
C LYS A 81 0.81 -1.09 17.84
N HIS A 82 0.98 -0.43 16.69
CA HIS A 82 -0.06 0.32 16.00
C HIS A 82 -0.88 -0.56 15.04
N LEU A 83 -0.57 -1.85 14.92
CA LEU A 83 -1.32 -2.78 14.10
C LEU A 83 -2.67 -3.11 14.76
N GLN A 84 -3.76 -2.72 14.11
CA GLN A 84 -5.10 -3.13 14.48
C GLN A 84 -5.37 -4.52 13.91
N ARG A 85 -5.57 -5.50 14.79
CA ARG A 85 -5.88 -6.87 14.36
C ARG A 85 -7.39 -7.02 14.27
N PRO A 86 -7.94 -7.47 13.13
CA PRO A 86 -9.34 -7.85 13.06
C PRO A 86 -9.58 -9.01 14.03
N ASP A 87 -10.79 -9.06 14.62
CA ASP A 87 -11.21 -10.20 15.42
C ASP A 87 -11.37 -11.41 14.47
N PRO A 88 -10.58 -12.49 14.65
CA PRO A 88 -10.69 -13.68 13.81
C PRO A 88 -12.06 -14.37 13.93
N LYS A 89 -12.82 -14.09 14.99
CA LYS A 89 -14.18 -14.63 15.18
C LYS A 89 -15.26 -13.75 14.58
N SER A 90 -14.91 -12.65 13.91
CA SER A 90 -15.92 -11.80 13.29
C SER A 90 -16.45 -12.44 12.01
N ASP A 91 -17.78 -12.57 11.90
CA ASP A 91 -18.50 -13.10 10.73
C ASP A 91 -18.20 -12.34 9.42
N ARG A 92 -17.53 -11.19 9.52
CA ARG A 92 -17.12 -10.34 8.41
C ARG A 92 -15.80 -10.77 7.75
N VAL A 93 -15.00 -11.64 8.39
CA VAL A 93 -13.73 -12.11 7.81
C VAL A 93 -13.98 -13.03 6.62
N ASP A 94 -14.98 -13.89 6.72
CA ASP A 94 -15.36 -14.84 5.67
C ASP A 94 -16.50 -14.34 4.78
N CYS A 95 -16.98 -13.11 5.00
CA CYS A 95 -17.97 -12.50 4.13
C CYS A 95 -17.29 -12.15 2.79
N PRO A 96 -17.64 -12.81 1.67
CA PRO A 96 -17.11 -12.42 0.38
C PRO A 96 -17.48 -10.95 0.18
N VAL A 97 -16.47 -10.13 -0.12
CA VAL A 97 -16.70 -8.73 -0.50
C VAL A 97 -17.75 -8.79 -1.59
N VAL A 98 -18.90 -8.12 -1.40
CA VAL A 98 -19.88 -8.00 -2.46
C VAL A 98 -19.16 -7.26 -3.56
N PHE A 99 -18.60 -8.00 -4.51
CA PHE A 99 -18.06 -7.44 -5.73
C PHE A 99 -19.24 -6.67 -6.29
N GLN A 100 -19.17 -5.34 -6.24
CA GLN A 100 -19.99 -4.54 -7.10
C GLN A 100 -19.51 -4.91 -8.50
N PHE A 101 -20.10 -5.96 -9.05
CA PHE A 101 -20.00 -6.24 -10.47
C PHE A 101 -20.43 -4.95 -11.13
N HIS A 102 -19.46 -4.23 -11.69
CA HIS A 102 -19.75 -3.13 -12.56
C HIS A 102 -20.34 -3.76 -13.83
N TRP A 103 -21.65 -4.05 -13.78
CA TRP A 103 -22.45 -4.42 -14.94
C TRP A 103 -22.54 -3.28 -15.96
N ALA A 104 -22.04 -2.09 -15.59
CA ALA A 104 -21.85 -0.99 -16.50
C ALA A 104 -20.86 -1.40 -17.60
N ARG A 105 -21.32 -1.32 -18.84
CA ARG A 105 -20.47 -1.40 -20.03
C ARG A 105 -19.33 -0.40 -19.86
N THR A 106 -18.10 -0.89 -19.76
CA THR A 106 -16.94 0.01 -19.83
C THR A 106 -16.73 0.40 -21.29
N ASP A 107 -16.19 1.59 -21.52
CA ASP A 107 -15.78 2.08 -22.84
C ASP A 107 -14.93 1.03 -23.59
N MET A 108 -14.17 0.20 -22.87
CA MET A 108 -13.43 -0.93 -23.47
C MET A 108 -14.34 -1.99 -24.11
N ILE A 109 -15.44 -2.37 -23.44
CA ILE A 109 -16.38 -3.38 -23.97
C ILE A 109 -17.16 -2.80 -25.15
N ASP A 110 -17.48 -1.50 -25.14
CA ASP A 110 -18.13 -0.81 -26.26
C ASP A 110 -17.21 -0.69 -27.47
N ARG A 111 -15.92 -0.37 -27.26
CA ARG A 111 -14.91 -0.41 -28.32
C ARG A 111 -14.73 -1.79 -28.92
N LEU A 112 -14.77 -2.85 -28.08
CA LEU A 112 -14.68 -4.22 -28.56
C LEU A 112 -15.92 -4.58 -29.40
N ALA A 113 -17.11 -4.19 -28.95
CA ALA A 113 -18.37 -4.40 -29.67
C ALA A 113 -18.49 -3.59 -30.97
N ALA A 114 -17.87 -2.40 -31.03
CA ALA A 114 -17.82 -1.58 -32.24
C ALA A 114 -17.06 -2.27 -33.39
N SER A 115 -16.33 -3.36 -33.13
CA SER A 115 -15.58 -4.15 -34.13
C SER A 115 -14.63 -3.30 -34.98
N GLN A 116 -14.18 -2.17 -34.44
CA GLN A 116 -13.35 -1.18 -35.13
C GLN A 116 -12.12 -0.89 -34.28
N CYS A 117 -10.94 -0.92 -34.90
CA CYS A 117 -9.71 -0.58 -34.19
C CYS A 117 -9.71 0.91 -33.80
N ALA A 118 -9.56 1.23 -32.51
CA ALA A 118 -9.50 2.60 -32.02
C ALA A 118 -8.28 3.39 -32.53
N ALA A 119 -7.20 2.71 -32.92
CA ALA A 119 -5.98 3.35 -33.41
C ALA A 119 -6.00 3.63 -34.91
N CYS A 120 -6.57 2.75 -35.74
CA CYS A 120 -6.51 2.86 -37.19
C CYS A 120 -7.87 2.84 -37.91
N GLY A 121 -8.98 2.74 -37.18
CA GLY A 121 -10.34 2.82 -37.72
C GLY A 121 -10.77 1.66 -38.61
N LYS A 122 -9.94 0.62 -38.81
CA LYS A 122 -10.32 -0.53 -39.62
C LYS A 122 -11.31 -1.42 -38.89
N ARG A 123 -12.36 -1.86 -39.59
CA ARG A 123 -13.29 -2.87 -39.06
C ARG A 123 -12.68 -4.25 -39.15
N ILE A 124 -12.81 -5.02 -38.07
CA ILE A 124 -12.43 -6.42 -38.01
C ILE A 124 -13.57 -7.21 -38.66
N ALA A 125 -13.34 -7.77 -39.84
CA ALA A 125 -14.27 -8.71 -40.46
C ALA A 125 -14.24 -10.00 -39.64
N LEU A 126 -15.23 -10.20 -38.77
CA LEU A 126 -15.43 -11.47 -38.09
C LEU A 126 -15.87 -12.50 -39.12
N SER A 127 -14.96 -13.39 -39.53
CA SER A 127 -15.33 -14.60 -40.26
C SER A 127 -16.24 -15.42 -39.35
N LYS A 128 -17.52 -15.57 -39.72
CA LYS A 128 -18.45 -16.43 -38.99
C LYS A 128 -17.89 -17.85 -39.05
N SER A 129 -17.38 -18.38 -37.93
CA SER A 129 -17.18 -19.83 -37.81
C SER A 129 -18.57 -20.44 -37.77
N THR A 130 -19.00 -21.02 -38.88
CA THR A 130 -20.19 -21.84 -38.99
C THR A 130 -20.01 -23.07 -38.10
N THR A 131 -20.50 -23.02 -36.87
CA THR A 131 -20.71 -24.23 -36.07
C THR A 131 -21.97 -24.90 -36.61
N SER A 132 -21.79 -25.80 -37.58
CA SER A 132 -22.82 -26.75 -38.03
C SER A 132 -23.12 -27.69 -36.86
N GLY A 133 -24.26 -27.52 -36.21
CA GLY A 133 -24.80 -28.48 -35.26
C GLY A 133 -25.43 -29.65 -36.00
N ASN A 134 -24.96 -30.86 -35.72
CA ASN A 134 -25.73 -32.10 -35.81
C ASN A 134 -26.32 -32.39 -34.43
#